data_AF-A0A8S2XFM1-F1
#
_entry.id   AF-A0A8S2XFM1-F1
#
_cell.length_a   1.000
_cell.length_b   1.000
_cell.length_c   1.000
_cell.angle_alpha   90.00
_cell.angle_beta   90.00
_cell.angle_gamma   90.00
#
_symmetry.space_group_name_H-M   'P 1'
#
loop_
_entity.id
_entity.type
_entity.pdbx_description
1 polymer ?
#
loop_
_entity_poly.entity_id
_entity_poly.type
_entity_poly.pdbx_seq_one_letter_code
_entity_poly.pdbx_strand_id
1 'polypeptide(L)'
;GKVELELEILTEEEAQARPAGKARGDPNENPTLQPPKRPDTSFNFISSPWKIWKHIIWRKSKWYTLAVVLIVIVVLFLLIALWTFP
;
A
#
# COMPACT_ATOMS: atom_id res chain seq x y z
N GLY A 1 4.44 -5.39 24.01
CA GLY A 1 5.30 -5.67 22.84
C GLY A 1 6.30 -6.73 23.24
N LYS A 2 6.50 -7.75 22.40
CA LYS A 2 7.55 -8.74 22.59
C LYS A 2 8.59 -8.48 21.51
N VAL A 3 9.84 -8.26 21.90
CA VAL A 3 10.97 -8.10 20.99
C VAL A 3 11.88 -9.28 21.25
N GLU A 4 12.16 -10.05 20.21
CA GLU A 4 13.15 -11.13 20.24
C GLU A 4 14.49 -10.54 19.80
N LEU A 5 15.54 -10.80 20.57
CA LEU A 5 16.87 -10.23 20.35
C LEU A 5 17.92 -11.34 20.52
N GLU A 6 18.84 -11.42 19.56
CA GLU A 6 20.01 -12.30 19.59
C GLU A 6 21.28 -11.45 19.44
N LEU A 7 22.35 -11.84 20.14
CA LEU A 7 23.64 -11.14 20.14
C LEU A 7 24.70 -12.00 19.44
N GLU A 8 25.39 -11.41 18.47
CA GLU A 8 26.52 -12.02 17.77
C GLU A 8 27.82 -11.32 18.19
N ILE A 9 28.84 -12.11 18.52
CA ILE A 9 30.17 -11.60 18.87
C ILE A 9 31.01 -11.61 17.59
N LEU A 10 31.45 -10.44 17.16
CA LEU A 10 32.25 -10.26 15.95
C LEU A 10 33.71 -9.97 16.30
N THR A 11 34.62 -10.34 15.41
CA THR A 11 36.02 -9.92 15.49
C THR A 11 36.19 -8.48 14.99
N GLU A 12 37.32 -7.84 15.32
CA GLU A 12 37.57 -6.44 14.94
C GLU A 12 37.57 -6.24 13.41
N GLU A 13 38.12 -7.20 12.66
CA GLU A 13 38.16 -7.17 11.19
C GLU A 13 36.75 -7.24 10.57
N GLU A 14 35.89 -8.12 11.09
CA GLU A 14 34.50 -8.28 10.62
C GLU A 14 33.63 -7.06 10.94
N ALA A 15 33.81 -6.48 12.13
CA ALA A 15 33.10 -5.27 12.54
C ALA A 15 33.48 -4.05 11.66
N GLN A 16 34.74 -3.97 11.21
CA GLN A 16 35.18 -2.93 10.28
C GLN A 16 34.66 -3.17 8.86
N ALA A 17 34.60 -4.42 8.41
CA ALA A 17 34.07 -4.78 7.09
C ALA A 17 32.55 -4.50 6.97
N ARG A 18 31.79 -4.72 8.06
CA ARG A 18 30.33 -4.55 8.11
C ARG A 18 29.91 -3.65 9.29
N PRO A 19 30.13 -2.33 9.20
CA PRO A 19 29.83 -1.42 10.30
C PRO A 19 28.32 -1.24 10.48
N ALA A 20 27.83 -1.50 11.70
CA ALA A 20 26.45 -1.24 12.08
C ALA A 20 26.11 0.27 12.01
N GLY A 21 24.85 0.58 11.72
CA GLY A 21 24.35 1.97 11.73
C GLY A 21 24.67 2.81 10.49
N LYS A 22 25.32 2.26 9.46
CA LYS A 22 25.39 2.91 8.14
C LYS A 22 24.08 2.71 7.39
N ALA A 23 23.31 3.78 7.20
CA ALA A 23 22.00 3.77 6.54
C ALA A 23 21.97 3.32 5.06
N ARG A 24 23.12 2.93 4.48
CA ARG A 24 23.27 2.56 3.07
C ARG A 24 23.69 1.10 2.85
N GLY A 25 24.00 0.36 3.91
CA GLY A 25 24.29 -1.08 3.81
C GLY A 25 23.03 -1.91 3.98
N ASP A 26 23.08 -3.14 3.49
CA ASP A 26 22.06 -4.13 3.84
C ASP A 26 22.04 -4.34 5.36
N PRO A 27 20.85 -4.48 5.97
CA PRO A 27 20.73 -4.74 7.39
C PRO A 27 21.44 -6.06 7.75
N ASN A 28 21.87 -6.18 9.01
CA ASN A 28 22.34 -7.47 9.49
C ASN A 28 21.21 -8.49 9.37
N GLU A 29 21.45 -9.57 8.63
CA GLU A 29 20.48 -10.65 8.40
C GLU A 29 20.49 -11.70 9.52
N ASN A 30 21.37 -11.56 10.51
CA ASN A 30 21.43 -12.43 11.67
C ASN A 30 20.75 -11.78 12.90
N PRO A 31 19.72 -12.39 13.49
CA PRO A 31 19.02 -13.61 13.04
C PRO A 31 18.12 -13.37 11.84
N THR A 32 17.90 -14.41 11.02
CA THR A 32 17.04 -14.29 9.85
C THR A 32 15.59 -14.10 10.26
N LEU A 33 15.11 -12.86 10.14
CA LEU A 33 13.74 -12.49 10.49
C LEU A 33 12.76 -13.01 9.45
N GLN A 34 11.67 -13.63 9.92
CA GLN A 34 10.54 -13.96 9.04
C GLN A 34 9.92 -12.67 8.48
N PRO A 35 9.42 -12.70 7.23
CA PRO A 35 8.73 -11.56 6.67
C PRO A 35 7.57 -11.16 7.60
N PRO A 36 7.38 -9.86 7.86
CA PRO A 36 6.31 -9.42 8.74
C PRO A 36 4.95 -9.90 8.19
N LYS A 37 4.05 -10.36 9.06
CA LYS A 37 2.65 -10.66 8.71
C LYS A 37 1.93 -9.35 8.41
N ARG A 38 2.15 -8.83 7.20
CA ARG A 38 1.60 -7.56 6.73
C ARG A 38 0.11 -7.77 6.38
N PRO A 39 -0.83 -7.05 7.01
CA PRO A 39 -2.22 -7.12 6.60
C PRO A 39 -2.35 -6.55 5.17
N ASP A 40 -3.22 -7.16 4.37
CA ASP A 40 -3.54 -6.75 2.98
C ASP A 40 -4.06 -5.31 2.85
N THR A 41 -4.24 -4.57 3.94
CA THR A 41 -4.70 -3.18 3.92
C THR A 41 -3.57 -2.17 4.01
N SER A 42 -2.35 -2.59 4.31
CA SER A 42 -1.20 -1.72 4.52
C SER A 42 -0.49 -1.35 3.22
N PHE A 43 -1.23 -1.11 2.15
CA PHE A 43 -0.69 -0.72 0.86
C PHE A 43 -0.28 0.76 0.86
N ASN A 44 0.93 1.05 0.36
CA ASN A 44 1.36 2.41 0.08
C ASN A 44 0.46 3.00 -1.02
N PHE A 45 -0.17 4.14 -0.76
CA PHE A 45 -1.15 4.75 -1.67
C PHE A 45 -0.58 5.05 -3.07
N ILE A 46 0.70 5.38 -3.13
CA ILE A 46 1.41 5.71 -4.37
C ILE A 46 1.72 4.47 -5.21
N SER A 47 2.00 3.32 -4.57
CA SER A 47 2.49 2.13 -5.27
C SER A 47 1.36 1.26 -5.83
N SER A 48 0.16 1.34 -5.26
CA SER A 48 -0.97 0.50 -5.72
C SER A 48 -2.33 1.21 -5.62
N PRO A 49 -2.50 2.35 -6.32
CA PRO A 49 -3.74 3.13 -6.28
C PRO A 49 -4.98 2.29 -6.64
N TRP A 50 -4.85 1.38 -7.60
CA TRP A 50 -5.96 0.52 -8.04
C TRP A 50 -6.48 -0.43 -6.95
N LYS A 51 -5.59 -1.00 -6.12
CA LYS A 51 -5.98 -1.88 -5.02
C LYS A 51 -6.77 -1.13 -3.95
N ILE A 52 -6.38 0.12 -3.68
CA ILE A 52 -7.06 0.98 -2.70
C ILE A 52 -8.44 1.40 -3.19
N TRP A 53 -8.55 1.84 -4.44
CA TRP A 53 -9.84 2.18 -5.05
C TRP A 53 -10.82 1.02 -4.97
N LYS A 54 -10.40 -0.18 -5.39
CA LYS A 54 -11.22 -1.39 -5.28
C LYS A 54 -11.62 -1.67 -3.82
N HIS A 55 -10.69 -1.55 -2.88
CA HIS A 55 -10.95 -1.88 -1.48
C HIS A 55 -11.92 -0.91 -0.79
N ILE A 56 -11.75 0.40 -1.02
CA ILE A 56 -12.59 1.45 -0.43
C ILE A 56 -14.00 1.40 -1.03
N ILE A 57 -14.09 1.34 -2.36
CA ILE A 57 -15.37 1.41 -3.08
C ILE A 57 -16.20 0.14 -2.82
N TRP A 58 -15.57 -1.03 -2.86
CA TRP A 58 -16.27 -2.31 -2.77
C TRP A 58 -16.71 -2.68 -1.35
N ARG A 59 -15.99 -2.22 -0.30
CA ARG A 59 -16.27 -2.62 1.09
C ARG A 59 -17.42 -1.84 1.72
N LYS A 60 -17.61 -0.56 1.38
CA LYS A 60 -18.67 0.28 1.97
C LYS A 60 -19.75 0.75 1.00
N SER A 61 -19.48 0.79 -0.32
CA SER A 61 -20.24 1.68 -1.22
C SER A 61 -20.83 1.02 -2.45
N LYS A 62 -21.14 -0.29 -2.44
CA LYS A 62 -21.78 -0.94 -3.61
C LYS A 62 -23.00 -0.17 -4.13
N TRP A 63 -23.84 0.35 -3.22
CA TRP A 63 -25.01 1.18 -3.54
C TRP A 63 -24.65 2.59 -4.01
N TYR A 64 -23.71 3.26 -3.33
CA TYR A 64 -23.26 4.60 -3.74
C TYR A 64 -22.59 4.58 -5.12
N THR A 65 -21.79 3.55 -5.43
CA THR A 65 -21.18 3.39 -6.76
C THR A 65 -22.25 3.23 -7.83
N LEU A 66 -23.27 2.41 -7.58
CA LEU A 66 -24.37 2.25 -8.52
C LEU A 66 -25.16 3.56 -8.71
N ALA A 67 -25.42 4.30 -7.63
CA ALA A 67 -26.11 5.58 -7.70
C ALA A 67 -25.32 6.64 -8.49
N VAL A 68 -24.00 6.73 -8.28
CA VAL A 68 -23.14 7.65 -9.03
C VAL A 68 -23.14 7.29 -10.53
N VAL A 69 -23.01 6.01 -10.87
CA VAL A 69 -23.06 5.57 -12.28
C VAL A 69 -24.40 5.93 -12.93
N LEU A 70 -25.52 5.73 -12.23
CA LEU A 70 -26.84 6.09 -12.73
C LEU A 70 -26.97 7.61 -12.93
N ILE A 71 -26.52 8.42 -11.98
CA ILE A 71 -26.53 9.89 -12.09
C ILE A 71 -25.72 10.35 -13.29
N VAL A 72 -24.53 9.78 -13.50
CA VAL A 72 -23.68 10.12 -14.65
C VAL A 72 -24.39 9.82 -15.97
N ILE A 73 -25.09 8.69 -16.08
CA ILE A 73 -25.88 8.33 -17.27
C ILE A 73 -27.00 9.35 -17.51
N VAL A 74 -27.75 9.72 -16.46
CA VAL A 74 -28.82 10.71 -16.56
C VAL A 74 -28.30 12.08 -16.99
N VAL A 75 -27.20 12.53 -16.38
CA VAL A 75 -26.56 13.81 -16.75
C VAL A 75 -26.07 13.79 -18.19
N LEU A 76 -25.43 12.71 -18.62
CA LEU A 76 -24.97 12.55 -20.01
C LEU A 76 -26.15 12.63 -20.99
N PHE A 77 -27.25 11.94 -20.67
CA PHE A 77 -28.46 11.97 -21.47
C PHE A 77 -29.04 13.38 -21.57
N LEU A 78 -29.12 14.12 -20.45
CA LEU A 78 -29.60 15.50 -20.44
C LEU A 78 -28.71 16.43 -21.25
N LEU A 79 -27.39 16.30 -21.14
CA LEU A 79 -26.42 17.09 -21.92
C LEU A 79 -26.60 16.86 -23.42
N ILE A 80 -26.72 15.59 -23.83
CA ILE A 80 -26.95 15.24 -25.24
C ILE A 80 -28.30 15.77 -25.72
N ALA A 81 -29.36 15.62 -24.91
CA ALA A 81 -30.69 16.11 -25.25
C ALA A 81 -30.68 17.63 -25.44
N LEU A 82 -30.09 18.38 -24.50
CA LEU A 82 -29.93 19.83 -24.60
C LEU A 82 -29.09 20.25 -25.81
N TRP A 83 -28.04 19.51 -26.13
CA TRP A 83 -27.19 19.80 -27.28
C TRP A 83 -27.85 19.47 -28.63
N THR A 84 -28.81 18.55 -28.64
CA THR A 84 -29.54 18.12 -29.84
C THR A 84 -30.79 18.99 -30.11
N PHE A 85 -31.24 19.78 -29.14
CA PHE A 85 -32.30 20.77 -29.37
C PHE A 85 -31.77 21.90 -30.27
N PRO A 86 -32.41 22.18 -31.43
CA PRO A 86 -31.99 23.24 -32.35
C PRO A 86 -32.25 24.65 -31.80
#